data_AF-A0A392S3S4-F1
#
_entry.id   AF-A0A392S3S4-F1
#
_cell.length_a   1.000
_cell.length_b   1.000
_cell.length_c   1.000
_cell.angle_alpha   90.00
_cell.angle_beta   90.00
_cell.angle_gamma   90.00
#
_symmetry.space_group_name_H-M   'P 1'
#
loop_
_entity.id
_entity.type
_entity.pdbx_description
1 polymer ?
#
loop_
_entity_poly.entity_id
_entity_poly.type
_entity_poly.pdbx_seq_one_letter_code
_entity_poly.pdbx_strand_id
1 'polypeptide(L)' 'MIGWNPPTNGRVKLNTGGACKEGITAGCGGVVRDSNGRWCGGFAKYVGNCSPFVAEIWGVLE' A
#
# COMPACT_ATOMS: atom_id res chain seq x y z
N MET A 1 -2.54 13.46 18.11
CA MET A 1 -1.73 12.95 16.98
C MET A 1 -2.22 11.54 16.67
N ILE A 2 -2.55 11.23 15.41
CA ILE A 2 -2.98 9.89 15.00
C ILE A 2 -1.74 9.15 14.51
N GLY A 3 -1.36 8.08 15.21
CA GLY A 3 -0.17 7.29 14.92
C GLY A 3 -0.52 5.93 14.32
N TRP A 4 0.44 5.34 13.61
CA TRP A 4 0.34 3.95 13.17
C TRP A 4 0.44 3.02 14.38
N ASN A 5 -0.51 2.09 14.52
CA ASN A 5 -0.48 1.07 15.57
C ASN A 5 0.11 -0.23 15.01
N PRO A 6 1.05 -0.90 15.69
CA PRO A 6 1.53 -2.22 15.26
C PRO A 6 0.44 -3.29 15.32
N PRO A 7 0.54 -4.36 14.49
CA PRO A 7 -0.32 -5.53 14.63
C PRO A 7 0.03 -6.34 15.90
N THR A 8 -0.85 -7.27 16.27
CA THR A 8 -0.58 -8.24 17.33
C THR A 8 0.70 -9.04 17.04
N ASN A 9 1.44 -9.44 18.09
CA ASN A 9 2.64 -10.25 17.96
C ASN A 9 2.42 -11.50 17.09
N GLY A 10 3.40 -11.81 16.25
CA GLY A 10 3.35 -12.92 15.29
C GLY A 10 2.56 -12.60 14.01
N ARG A 11 2.05 -11.38 13.84
CA ARG A 11 1.42 -10.91 12.61
C ARG A 11 2.26 -9.84 11.93
N VAL A 12 2.07 -9.73 10.63
CA VAL A 12 2.51 -8.59 9.83
C VAL A 12 1.33 -7.67 9.54
N LYS A 13 1.61 -6.40 9.31
CA LYS A 13 0.64 -5.43 8.80
C LYS A 13 1.06 -5.01 7.40
N LEU A 14 0.16 -5.22 6.46
CA LEU A 14 0.26 -4.68 5.11
C LEU A 14 -0.48 -3.34 5.05
N ASN A 15 0.23 -2.29 4.64
CA ASN A 15 -0.34 -0.99 4.31
C ASN A 15 -0.22 -0.79 2.81
N THR A 16 -1.36 -0.71 2.11
CA THR A 16 -1.43 -0.50 0.67
C THR A 16 -1.82 0.95 0.36
N GLY A 17 -1.56 1.37 -0.87
CA GLY A 17 -2.00 2.67 -1.38
C GLY A 17 -1.98 2.74 -2.90
N GLY A 18 -2.76 3.66 -3.44
CA GLY A 18 -2.77 4.05 -4.83
C GLY A 18 -2.15 5.44 -5.03
N ALA A 19 -1.63 5.68 -6.22
CA ALA A 19 -1.22 7.00 -6.68
C ALA A 19 -1.71 7.18 -8.11
N CYS A 20 -2.26 8.34 -8.42
CA CYS A 20 -2.70 8.67 -9.76
C CYS A 20 -2.38 10.14 -10.06
N LYS A 21 -1.72 10.38 -11.20
CA LYS A 21 -1.40 11.70 -11.72
C LYS A 21 -2.37 12.03 -12.85
N GLU A 22 -3.28 12.96 -12.59
CA GLU A 22 -4.21 13.55 -13.57
C GLU A 22 -5.08 12.52 -14.33
N GLY A 23 -5.27 11.32 -13.78
CA GLY A 23 -5.97 10.24 -14.49
C GLY A 23 -5.19 9.66 -15.67
N ILE A 24 -3.92 10.01 -15.88
CA ILE A 24 -3.13 9.56 -17.03
C ILE A 24 -2.21 8.41 -16.64
N THR A 25 -1.61 8.50 -15.47
CA THR A 25 -0.67 7.50 -14.96
C THR A 25 -0.97 7.22 -13.51
N ALA A 26 -1.24 5.95 -13.24
CA ALA A 26 -1.49 5.43 -11.92
C ALA A 26 -0.57 4.25 -11.61
N GLY A 27 -0.28 4.12 -10.33
CA GLY A 27 0.40 2.98 -9.76
C GLY A 27 -0.18 2.67 -8.39
N CYS A 28 0.15 1.49 -7.89
CA CYS A 28 -0.16 1.09 -6.54
C CYS A 28 1.09 0.53 -5.88
N GLY A 29 1.03 0.40 -4.56
CA GLY A 29 2.11 -0.20 -3.81
C GLY A 29 1.69 -0.55 -2.41
N GLY A 30 2.58 -1.22 -1.71
CA GLY A 30 2.36 -1.59 -0.32
C GLY A 30 3.65 -1.82 0.44
N VAL A 31 3.55 -1.67 1.75
CA VAL A 31 4.63 -1.90 2.69
C VAL A 31 4.17 -2.90 3.73
N VAL A 32 5.00 -3.92 3.96
CA VAL A 32 4.79 -4.93 4.99
C VAL A 32 5.71 -4.64 6.17
N ARG A 33 5.14 -4.55 7.37
CA ARG A 33 5.88 -4.40 8.62
C ARG A 33 5.51 -5.48 9.63
N ASP A 34 6.47 -5.93 10.42
CA ASP A 34 6.22 -6.84 11.54
C ASP A 34 5.55 -6.13 12.74
N SER A 35 5.25 -6.89 13.79
CA SER A 35 4.69 -6.37 15.04
C SER A 35 5.63 -5.43 15.81
N ASN A 36 6.94 -5.44 15.51
CA ASN A 36 7.92 -4.50 16.04
C ASN A 36 8.06 -3.24 15.16
N GLY A 37 7.27 -3.12 14.09
CA GLY A 37 7.35 -2.05 13.12
C GLY A 37 8.53 -2.14 12.16
N ARG A 38 9.28 -3.24 12.15
CA ARG A 38 10.41 -3.46 11.24
C ARG A 38 9.89 -3.70 9.84
N TRP A 39 10.60 -3.16 8.85
CA TRP A 39 10.30 -3.39 7.45
C TRP A 39 10.59 -4.84 7.06
N CYS A 40 9.61 -5.51 6.49
CA CYS A 40 9.73 -6.88 5.99
C CYS A 40 9.83 -6.95 4.47
N GLY A 41 9.33 -5.94 3.77
CA GLY A 41 9.25 -5.92 2.31
C GLY A 41 8.22 -4.92 1.80
N GLY A 42 8.10 -4.84 0.49
CA GLY A 42 7.10 -4.02 -0.17
C GLY A 42 7.03 -4.30 -1.66
N PHE A 43 6.00 -3.76 -2.30
CA PHE A 43 5.80 -3.86 -3.75
C PHE A 43 5.39 -2.51 -4.33
N ALA A 44 5.60 -2.39 -5.64
CA ALA A 44 5.10 -1.29 -6.44
C ALA A 44 4.71 -1.84 -7.81
N LYS A 45 3.58 -1.39 -8.34
CA LYS A 45 3.08 -1.78 -9.66
C LYS A 45 2.64 -0.56 -10.43
N TYR A 46 3.05 -0.50 -11.69
CA TYR A 46 2.45 0.39 -12.66
C TYR A 46 1.09 -0.17 -13.08
N VAL A 47 0.02 0.59 -12.84
CA VAL A 47 -1.36 0.19 -13.13
C VAL A 47 -1.81 0.70 -14.49
N GLY A 48 -1.29 1.86 -14.92
CA GLY A 48 -1.69 2.49 -16.19
C GLY A 48 -2.68 3.63 -15.98
N ASN A 49 -3.54 3.86 -16.97
CA ASN A 49 -4.59 4.88 -16.87
C ASN A 49 -5.76 4.34 -16.04
N CYS A 50 -5.93 4.85 -14.83
CA CYS A 50 -7.12 4.60 -14.02
C CYS A 50 -7.38 5.75 -13.04
N SER A 51 -8.56 5.75 -12.42
CA SER A 51 -8.89 6.73 -11.39
C SER A 51 -8.08 6.48 -10.10
N PRO A 52 -7.86 7.50 -9.25
CA PRO A 52 -7.21 7.31 -7.96
C PRO A 52 -7.85 6.18 -7.13
N PHE A 53 -9.18 6.10 -7.12
CA PHE A 53 -9.90 5.04 -6.42
C PHE A 53 -9.59 3.64 -6.94
N VAL A 54 -9.51 3.48 -8.27
CA VAL A 54 -9.14 2.19 -8.87
C VAL A 54 -7.69 1.83 -8.53
N ALA A 55 -6.78 2.80 -8.51
CA ALA A 55 -5.39 2.58 -8.10
C ALA A 55 -5.26 2.07 -6.66
N GLU A 56 -6.07 2.60 -5.72
CA GLU A 56 -6.13 2.10 -4.34
C GLU A 56 -6.53 0.61 -4.29
N ILE A 57 -7.55 0.22 -5.06
CA ILE A 57 -8.04 -1.16 -5.09
C ILE A 57 -7.00 -2.11 -5.72
N TRP A 58 -6.28 -1.67 -6.75
CA TRP A 58 -5.16 -2.45 -7.28
C TRP A 58 -4.08 -2.71 -6.22
N GLY A 59 -3.86 -1.79 -5.30
CA GLY A 59 -2.93 -2.00 -4.18
C GLY A 59 -3.34 -3.15 -3.26
N VAL A 60 -4.62 -3.50 -3.17
CA VAL A 60 -5.08 -4.66 -2.37
C VAL A 60 -4.92 -5.98 -3.12
N LEU A 61 -4.95 -5.92 -4.46
CA LEU A 61 -4.85 -7.11 -5.31
C LEU A 61 -3.40 -7.61 -5.47
N GLU A 62 -2.42 -6.71 -5.43
CA GLU A 62 -0.99 -7.07 -5.52
C GLU A 62 -0.39 -7.56 -4.20
#